data_AF-N1RDL2-F1
#
_entry.id   AF-N1RDL2-F1
#
_cell.length_a   1.000
_cell.length_b   1.000
_cell.length_c   1.000
_cell.angle_alpha   90.00
_cell.angle_beta   90.00
_cell.angle_gamma   90.00
#
_symmetry.space_group_name_H-M   'P 1'
#
loop_
_entity.id
_entity.type
_entity.pdbx_description
1 polymer ?
#
loop_
_entity_poly.entity_id
_entity_poly.type
_entity_poly.pdbx_seq_one_letter_code
_entity_poly.pdbx_strand_id
1 'polypeptide(L)'
;MDDKFTIAMQTYRRPKELQETLNIILSEEVPSLLEIVVVWNDLENYPPDDYVSKYGVPVRFRKSKRNSLNEKLWPDPDYKTQAILLSDDDVYYHPNDLEFVFQTWRKFGRNRMVGALARCTPVNTFGYHKYTFCSSRRGEDEYNMVLTNLAFSHVSFLDYYSSNDTIMTQIREYVDEGFNCEDLAMNYVHGLLTGEGPLLINGHEKYVNFVPKVGISMKKGHMEARSACLNDFSEMFGCHPLVDESGYIQRGVLVM
;
A
#
# COMPACT_ATOMS: atom_id res chain seq x y z
N MET A 1 -13.72 4.54 13.74
CA MET A 1 -13.91 3.16 14.20
C MET A 1 -12.57 2.46 14.18
N ASP A 2 -12.29 1.68 15.20
CA ASP A 2 -11.00 0.99 15.39
C ASP A 2 -11.11 -0.53 15.21
N ASP A 3 -12.35 -1.04 15.15
CA ASP A 3 -12.69 -2.44 15.02
C ASP A 3 -13.03 -2.86 13.58
N LYS A 4 -12.98 -1.92 12.63
CA LYS A 4 -13.25 -2.11 11.20
C LYS A 4 -12.16 -1.47 10.34
N PHE A 5 -12.10 -1.84 9.07
CA PHE A 5 -11.21 -1.22 8.09
C PHE A 5 -11.91 -0.86 6.77
N THR A 6 -11.29 0.05 6.03
CA THR A 6 -11.68 0.47 4.69
C THR A 6 -10.60 0.06 3.70
N ILE A 7 -10.98 -0.41 2.51
CA ILE A 7 -10.04 -0.61 1.41
C ILE A 7 -10.02 0.66 0.55
N ALA A 8 -8.85 1.25 0.34
CA ALA A 8 -8.64 2.31 -0.64
C ALA A 8 -7.94 1.70 -1.87
N MET A 9 -8.70 1.46 -2.94
CA MET A 9 -8.24 0.73 -4.11
C MET A 9 -8.05 1.66 -5.30
N GLN A 10 -6.82 1.82 -5.78
CA GLN A 10 -6.54 2.66 -6.94
C GLN A 10 -6.73 1.90 -8.25
N THR A 11 -7.34 2.55 -9.24
CA THR A 11 -7.47 2.00 -10.60
C THR A 11 -7.28 3.06 -11.68
N TYR A 12 -6.70 2.65 -12.81
CA TYR A 12 -6.58 3.47 -14.02
C TYR A 12 -6.70 2.59 -15.27
N ARG A 13 -7.81 2.74 -16.01
CA ARG A 13 -8.04 2.07 -17.31
C ARG A 13 -7.89 0.55 -17.31
N ARG A 14 -8.24 -0.08 -16.18
CA ARG A 14 -8.20 -1.54 -15.97
C ARG A 14 -9.51 -2.07 -15.41
N PRO A 15 -10.64 -1.85 -16.12
CA PRO A 15 -11.95 -2.24 -15.60
C PRO A 15 -12.07 -3.75 -15.39
N LYS A 16 -11.31 -4.58 -16.12
CA LYS A 16 -11.33 -6.04 -15.97
C LYS A 16 -10.63 -6.48 -14.69
N GLU A 17 -9.39 -6.02 -14.49
CA GLU A 17 -8.60 -6.33 -13.30
C GLU A 17 -9.31 -5.82 -12.04
N LEU A 18 -9.82 -4.59 -12.08
CA LEU A 18 -10.65 -4.04 -11.00
C LEU A 18 -11.86 -4.93 -10.69
N GLN A 19 -12.62 -5.32 -11.71
CA GLN A 19 -13.81 -6.13 -11.52
C GLN A 19 -13.48 -7.53 -11.00
N GLU A 20 -12.41 -8.16 -11.50
CA GLU A 20 -11.93 -9.45 -11.01
C GLU A 20 -11.51 -9.37 -9.54
N THR A 21 -10.71 -8.37 -9.16
CA THR A 21 -10.28 -8.14 -7.78
C THR A 21 -11.46 -7.87 -6.85
N LEU A 22 -12.40 -7.00 -7.23
CA LEU A 22 -13.61 -6.72 -6.44
C LEU A 22 -14.49 -7.97 -6.28
N ASN A 23 -14.70 -8.73 -7.36
CA ASN A 23 -15.49 -9.97 -7.30
C ASN A 23 -14.89 -10.98 -6.33
N ILE A 24 -13.56 -11.09 -6.28
CA ILE A 24 -12.86 -12.02 -5.40
C ILE A 24 -12.93 -11.54 -3.96
N ILE A 25 -12.55 -10.29 -3.67
CA ILE A 25 -12.58 -9.73 -2.31
C ILE A 25 -14.00 -9.82 -1.71
N LEU A 26 -15.03 -9.61 -2.53
CA LEU A 26 -16.44 -9.62 -2.11
C LEU A 26 -17.15 -10.97 -2.30
N SER A 27 -16.41 -12.04 -2.63
CA SER A 27 -16.98 -13.38 -2.84
C SER A 27 -17.40 -14.06 -1.52
N GLU A 28 -16.80 -13.65 -0.41
CA GLU A 28 -17.04 -14.16 0.94
C GLU A 28 -17.23 -13.01 1.94
N GLU A 29 -17.82 -13.31 3.09
CA GLU A 29 -17.98 -12.31 4.15
C GLU A 29 -16.62 -12.04 4.82
N VAL A 30 -16.22 -10.77 4.87
CA VAL A 30 -15.06 -10.30 5.63
C VAL A 30 -15.58 -9.46 6.80
N PRO A 31 -15.64 -10.02 8.03
CA PRO A 31 -16.39 -9.41 9.13
C PRO A 31 -16.02 -7.96 9.43
N SER A 32 -14.73 -7.62 9.35
CA SER A 32 -14.24 -6.28 9.69
C SER A 32 -14.16 -5.31 8.51
N LEU A 33 -14.49 -5.73 7.29
CA LEU A 33 -14.51 -4.84 6.12
C LEU A 33 -15.74 -3.93 6.16
N LEU A 34 -15.52 -2.62 6.29
CA LEU A 34 -16.60 -1.64 6.37
C LEU A 34 -17.06 -1.19 4.98
N GLU A 35 -16.11 -0.80 4.13
CA GLU A 35 -16.38 -0.28 2.79
C GLU A 35 -15.14 -0.46 1.89
N ILE A 36 -15.36 -0.40 0.58
CA ILE A 36 -14.31 -0.26 -0.41
C ILE A 36 -14.50 1.09 -1.11
N VAL A 37 -13.45 1.90 -1.12
CA VAL A 37 -13.40 3.15 -1.88
C VAL A 37 -12.47 2.94 -3.07
N VAL A 38 -13.06 2.88 -4.26
CA VAL A 38 -12.33 2.79 -5.52
C VAL A 38 -11.91 4.20 -5.94
N VAL A 39 -10.61 4.45 -5.91
CA VAL A 39 -9.98 5.70 -6.34
C VAL A 39 -9.80 5.66 -7.85
N TRP A 40 -10.67 6.37 -8.54
CA TRP A 40 -10.82 6.34 -9.99
C TRP A 40 -9.98 7.43 -10.65
N ASN A 41 -8.81 7.06 -11.17
CA ASN A 41 -7.85 7.99 -11.77
C ASN A 41 -8.08 8.27 -13.26
N ASP A 42 -9.06 7.63 -13.90
CA ASP A 42 -9.38 7.90 -15.31
C ASP A 42 -10.29 9.13 -15.44
N LEU A 43 -9.69 10.27 -15.77
CA LEU A 43 -10.41 11.54 -15.85
C LEU A 43 -11.39 11.61 -17.03
N GLU A 44 -11.07 10.90 -18.11
CA GLU A 44 -11.82 10.93 -19.37
C GLU A 44 -13.10 10.10 -19.29
N ASN A 45 -13.08 9.02 -18.50
CA ASN A 45 -14.23 8.14 -18.32
C ASN A 45 -14.90 8.38 -16.96
N TYR A 46 -16.22 8.21 -16.90
CA TYR A 46 -16.93 8.21 -15.64
C TYR A 46 -16.75 6.86 -14.94
N PRO A 47 -16.60 6.84 -13.60
CA PRO A 47 -16.65 5.59 -12.86
C PRO A 47 -18.04 4.94 -12.99
N PRO A 48 -18.16 3.63 -12.72
CA PRO A 48 -19.45 3.01 -12.46
C PRO A 48 -20.20 3.67 -11.29
N ASP A 49 -21.50 3.39 -11.19
CA ASP A 49 -22.29 3.79 -10.03
C ASP A 49 -21.86 3.02 -8.77
N ASP A 50 -22.00 3.68 -7.62
CA ASP A 50 -21.83 3.06 -6.31
C ASP A 50 -22.82 1.90 -6.13
N TYR A 51 -22.39 0.86 -5.42
CA TYR A 51 -23.24 -0.30 -5.13
C TYR A 51 -22.94 -0.89 -3.76
N VAL A 52 -23.80 -1.81 -3.32
CA VAL A 52 -23.60 -2.59 -2.09
C VAL A 52 -23.43 -4.05 -2.46
N SER A 53 -22.40 -4.70 -1.92
CA SER A 53 -22.11 -6.10 -2.18
C SER A 53 -23.18 -7.04 -1.59
N LYS A 54 -23.13 -8.32 -1.96
CA LYS A 54 -24.00 -9.37 -1.40
C LYS A 54 -23.95 -9.45 0.13
N TYR A 55 -22.80 -9.12 0.74
CA TYR A 55 -22.58 -9.15 2.19
C TYR A 55 -22.73 -7.77 2.84
N GLY A 56 -23.33 -6.80 2.15
CA GLY A 56 -23.64 -5.48 2.72
C GLY A 56 -22.47 -4.50 2.75
N VAL A 57 -21.35 -4.79 2.09
CA VAL A 57 -20.19 -3.89 2.00
C VAL A 57 -20.44 -2.85 0.89
N PRO A 58 -20.51 -1.54 1.21
CA PRO A 58 -20.60 -0.49 0.20
C PRO A 58 -19.30 -0.42 -0.62
N VAL A 59 -19.45 -0.25 -1.94
CA VAL A 59 -18.38 0.05 -2.87
C VAL A 59 -18.66 1.41 -3.47
N ARG A 60 -17.83 2.39 -3.12
CA ARG A 60 -17.95 3.78 -3.55
C ARG A 60 -16.85 4.15 -4.52
N PHE A 61 -17.20 4.80 -5.62
CA PHE A 61 -16.25 5.31 -6.59
C PHE A 61 -15.94 6.78 -6.34
N ARG A 62 -14.68 7.07 -6.02
CA ARG A 62 -14.18 8.43 -5.85
C ARG A 62 -13.40 8.84 -7.09
N LYS A 63 -13.99 9.70 -7.92
CA LYS A 63 -13.30 10.27 -9.07
C LYS A 63 -12.20 11.24 -8.61
N SER A 64 -10.97 10.95 -9.00
CA SER A 64 -9.81 11.78 -8.69
C SER A 64 -9.83 13.07 -9.50
N LYS A 65 -9.18 14.12 -8.97
CA LYS A 65 -9.05 15.42 -9.66
C LYS A 65 -7.99 15.38 -10.75
N ARG A 66 -7.05 14.44 -10.66
CA ARG A 66 -5.95 14.21 -11.59
C ARG A 66 -5.59 12.73 -11.62
N ASN A 67 -4.89 12.30 -12.66
CA ASN A 67 -4.27 10.98 -12.67
C ASN A 67 -2.93 11.06 -11.93
N SER A 68 -2.89 10.56 -10.69
CA SER A 68 -1.71 10.57 -9.84
C SER A 68 -1.69 9.35 -8.92
N LEU A 69 -0.50 8.83 -8.63
CA LEU A 69 -0.33 7.75 -7.64
C LEU A 69 -0.61 8.21 -6.20
N ASN A 70 -0.58 9.52 -5.95
CA ASN A 70 -0.92 10.11 -4.66
C ASN A 70 -2.41 9.95 -4.33
N GLU A 71 -3.27 9.68 -5.31
CA GLU A 71 -4.72 9.82 -5.11
C GLU A 71 -5.31 8.78 -4.15
N LYS A 72 -4.70 7.60 -4.01
CA LYS A 72 -5.09 6.62 -2.98
C LYS A 72 -4.64 7.00 -1.56
N LEU A 73 -3.69 7.93 -1.43
CA LEU A 73 -3.15 8.38 -0.16
C LEU A 73 -3.85 9.63 0.37
N TRP A 74 -4.65 10.33 -0.46
CA TRP A 74 -5.43 11.48 0.00
C TRP A 74 -6.50 11.08 1.02
N PRO A 75 -6.63 11.82 2.14
CA PRO A 75 -7.69 11.65 3.11
C PRO A 75 -9.05 11.69 2.46
N ASP A 76 -9.92 10.76 2.87
CA ASP A 76 -11.34 10.80 2.54
C ASP A 76 -12.11 11.30 3.76
N PRO A 77 -12.86 12.41 3.67
CA PRO A 77 -13.67 12.88 4.79
C PRO A 77 -14.78 11.89 5.17
N ASP A 78 -15.15 10.97 4.27
CA ASP A 78 -16.17 9.96 4.52
C ASP A 78 -15.59 8.68 5.16
N TYR A 79 -14.26 8.56 5.30
CA TYR A 79 -13.67 7.42 6.00
C TYR A 79 -14.13 7.37 7.45
N LYS A 80 -14.68 6.21 7.83
CA LYS A 80 -15.15 5.94 9.21
C LYS A 80 -14.17 5.07 9.99
N THR A 81 -13.12 4.55 9.36
CA THR A 81 -12.15 3.65 9.97
C THR A 81 -10.79 4.32 10.15
N GLN A 82 -10.06 3.85 11.16
CA GLN A 82 -8.66 4.23 11.36
C GLN A 82 -7.71 3.38 10.53
N ALA A 83 -8.11 2.14 10.23
CA ALA A 83 -7.35 1.22 9.39
C ALA A 83 -7.74 1.39 7.93
N ILE A 84 -6.76 1.68 7.08
CA ILE A 84 -6.92 1.77 5.64
C ILE A 84 -6.03 0.71 4.99
N LEU A 85 -6.64 -0.26 4.30
CA LEU A 85 -5.92 -1.17 3.41
C LEU A 85 -5.71 -0.46 2.07
N LEU A 86 -4.49 0.00 1.85
CA LEU A 86 -4.06 0.56 0.57
C LEU A 86 -3.87 -0.59 -0.43
N SER A 87 -4.54 -0.49 -1.57
CA SER A 87 -4.54 -1.53 -2.59
C SER A 87 -4.43 -0.98 -4.01
N ASP A 88 -3.77 -1.72 -4.90
CA ASP A 88 -3.96 -1.54 -6.35
C ASP A 88 -5.04 -2.51 -6.87
N ASP A 89 -5.47 -2.33 -8.12
CA ASP A 89 -6.58 -3.07 -8.74
C ASP A 89 -6.24 -4.49 -9.23
N ASP A 90 -4.98 -4.91 -9.08
CA ASP A 90 -4.44 -6.18 -9.58
C ASP A 90 -3.83 -7.06 -8.47
N VAL A 91 -4.08 -6.73 -7.19
CA VAL A 91 -3.45 -7.41 -6.04
C VAL A 91 -4.41 -7.50 -4.86
N TYR A 92 -4.44 -8.65 -4.18
CA TYR A 92 -5.33 -8.88 -3.04
C TYR A 92 -4.84 -10.01 -2.11
N TYR A 93 -5.28 -9.95 -0.86
CA TYR A 93 -5.34 -11.12 0.02
C TYR A 93 -6.64 -11.88 -0.25
N HIS A 94 -6.61 -13.21 -0.10
CA HIS A 94 -7.82 -14.01 -0.11
C HIS A 94 -8.80 -13.50 0.96
N PRO A 95 -10.12 -13.45 0.69
CA PRO A 95 -11.11 -12.94 1.64
C PRO A 95 -10.99 -13.56 3.03
N ASN A 96 -10.77 -14.88 3.06
CA ASN A 96 -10.58 -15.64 4.30
C ASN A 96 -9.39 -15.19 5.13
N ASP A 97 -8.37 -14.59 4.52
CA ASP A 97 -7.16 -14.11 5.20
C ASP A 97 -7.25 -12.63 5.61
N LEU A 98 -8.12 -11.83 4.98
CA LEU A 98 -8.23 -10.39 5.27
C LEU A 98 -8.53 -10.10 6.74
N GLU A 99 -9.41 -10.89 7.37
CA GLU A 99 -9.71 -10.73 8.80
C GLU A 99 -8.46 -10.97 9.66
N PHE A 100 -7.70 -12.04 9.38
CA PHE A 100 -6.44 -12.30 10.09
C PHE A 100 -5.43 -11.16 9.90
N VAL A 101 -5.28 -10.67 8.67
CA VAL A 101 -4.34 -9.59 8.36
C VAL A 101 -4.73 -8.31 9.11
N PHE A 102 -6.01 -7.93 9.07
CA PHE A 102 -6.52 -6.77 9.80
C PHE A 102 -6.33 -6.91 11.32
N GLN A 103 -6.69 -8.06 11.90
CA GLN A 103 -6.53 -8.30 13.33
C GLN A 103 -5.07 -8.23 13.77
N THR A 104 -4.16 -8.70 12.93
CA THR A 104 -2.72 -8.62 13.17
C THR A 104 -2.23 -7.18 13.11
N TRP A 105 -2.63 -6.40 12.09
CA TRP A 105 -2.35 -4.96 12.03
C TRP A 105 -2.85 -4.25 13.30
N ARG A 106 -4.10 -4.53 13.70
CA ARG A 106 -4.74 -3.90 14.85
C ARG A 106 -3.98 -4.15 16.15
N LYS A 107 -3.37 -5.32 16.28
CA LYS A 107 -2.64 -5.76 17.48
C LYS A 107 -1.17 -5.35 17.49
N PHE A 108 -0.50 -5.38 16.34
CA PHE A 108 0.97 -5.31 16.29
C PHE A 108 1.54 -4.23 15.37
N GLY A 109 0.71 -3.55 14.58
CA GLY A 109 1.23 -2.72 13.49
C GLY A 109 0.46 -1.43 13.23
N ARG A 110 -0.23 -0.87 14.23
CA ARG A 110 -0.87 0.44 14.09
C ARG A 110 0.12 1.57 13.76
N ASN A 111 1.35 1.47 14.26
CA ASN A 111 2.45 2.40 14.02
C ASN A 111 3.35 2.01 12.83
N ARG A 112 2.99 0.93 12.13
CA ARG A 112 3.81 0.31 11.10
C ARG A 112 3.02 0.25 9.82
N MET A 113 3.73 0.14 8.72
CA MET A 113 3.10 -0.23 7.47
C MET A 113 3.12 -1.76 7.35
N VAL A 114 1.95 -2.37 7.20
CA VAL A 114 1.76 -3.82 7.40
C VAL A 114 1.17 -4.45 6.16
N GLY A 115 1.88 -5.36 5.50
CA GLY A 115 1.42 -5.90 4.22
C GLY A 115 2.29 -7.00 3.65
N ALA A 116 2.04 -7.35 2.39
CA ALA A 116 2.54 -8.61 1.81
C ALA A 116 3.81 -8.47 0.96
N LEU A 117 4.06 -7.26 0.44
CA LEU A 117 5.05 -7.05 -0.61
C LEU A 117 6.31 -6.38 -0.05
N ALA A 118 7.18 -7.17 0.57
CA ALA A 118 8.45 -6.68 1.10
C ALA A 118 9.43 -6.23 -0.01
N ARG A 119 10.21 -5.19 0.29
CA ARG A 119 11.32 -4.69 -0.54
C ARG A 119 12.51 -4.34 0.34
N CYS A 120 13.67 -4.34 -0.30
CA CYS A 120 14.96 -4.21 0.36
C CYS A 120 15.73 -3.04 -0.25
N THR A 121 16.53 -2.36 0.59
CA THR A 121 17.29 -1.17 0.19
C THR A 121 18.78 -1.24 0.53
N PRO A 122 19.52 -2.25 0.03
CA PRO A 122 20.95 -2.38 0.31
C PRO A 122 21.71 -1.11 -0.09
N VAL A 123 22.71 -0.80 0.72
CA VAL A 123 23.60 0.35 0.52
C VAL A 123 24.81 -0.09 -0.30
N ASN A 124 25.16 0.67 -1.33
CA ASN A 124 26.36 0.42 -2.11
C ASN A 124 27.62 0.96 -1.42
N THR A 125 28.80 0.69 -1.99
CA THR A 125 30.09 1.14 -1.43
C THR A 125 30.25 2.65 -1.32
N PHE A 126 29.39 3.42 -1.99
CA PHE A 126 29.40 4.88 -2.01
C PHE A 126 28.34 5.48 -1.07
N GLY A 127 27.61 4.66 -0.31
CA GLY A 127 26.57 5.12 0.61
C GLY A 127 25.20 5.36 -0.03
N TYR A 128 25.01 5.04 -1.32
CA TYR A 128 23.71 5.19 -1.97
C TYR A 128 22.85 3.94 -1.76
N HIS A 129 21.58 4.16 -1.43
CA HIS A 129 20.58 3.11 -1.29
C HIS A 129 20.10 2.65 -2.67
N LYS A 130 19.94 1.33 -2.83
CA LYS A 130 19.42 0.73 -4.06
C LYS A 130 18.11 0.02 -3.81
N TYR A 131 17.07 0.33 -4.57
CA TYR A 131 15.80 -0.39 -4.50
C TYR A 131 15.92 -1.77 -5.15
N THR A 132 15.54 -2.84 -4.43
CA THR A 132 15.53 -4.22 -4.96
C THR A 132 14.40 -5.06 -4.38
N PHE A 133 14.09 -6.16 -5.08
CA PHE A 133 13.42 -7.29 -4.45
C PHE A 133 14.33 -7.90 -3.39
N CYS A 134 13.72 -8.37 -2.30
CA CYS A 134 14.46 -9.05 -1.25
C CYS A 134 15.00 -10.40 -1.73
N SER A 135 16.19 -10.72 -1.25
CA SER A 135 16.91 -11.94 -1.61
C SER A 135 16.31 -13.14 -0.89
N SER A 136 16.44 -14.32 -1.49
CA SER A 136 16.19 -15.60 -0.81
C SER A 136 17.48 -16.26 -0.34
N ARG A 137 18.62 -15.56 -0.45
CA ARG A 137 19.92 -16.08 -0.01
C ARG A 137 19.98 -16.06 1.50
N ARG A 138 20.48 -17.16 2.06
CA ARG A 138 20.69 -17.30 3.50
C ARG A 138 21.59 -16.17 4.02
N GLY A 139 21.12 -15.45 5.04
CA GLY A 139 21.85 -14.32 5.64
C GLY A 139 21.56 -12.97 4.99
N GLU A 140 20.69 -12.92 3.98
CA GLU A 140 20.12 -11.68 3.42
C GLU A 140 18.62 -11.64 3.78
N ASP A 141 18.34 -11.71 5.09
CA ASP A 141 17.00 -11.98 5.65
C ASP A 141 16.24 -10.70 6.06
N GLU A 142 16.83 -9.53 5.85
CA GLU A 142 16.29 -8.23 6.24
C GLU A 142 15.48 -7.57 5.13
N TYR A 143 14.38 -6.92 5.49
CA TYR A 143 13.60 -6.02 4.64
C TYR A 143 13.29 -4.74 5.42
N ASN A 144 13.11 -3.63 4.72
CA ASN A 144 12.83 -2.34 5.37
C ASN A 144 11.74 -1.53 4.67
N MET A 145 11.07 -2.15 3.69
CA MET A 145 9.87 -1.60 3.10
C MET A 145 8.85 -2.70 2.87
N VAL A 146 7.58 -2.32 2.96
CA VAL A 146 6.44 -3.03 2.35
C VAL A 146 5.84 -2.10 1.28
N LEU A 147 5.09 -2.58 0.29
CA LEU A 147 4.49 -1.70 -0.71
C LEU A 147 3.02 -1.38 -0.38
N THR A 148 2.59 -0.14 -0.64
CA THR A 148 1.21 0.34 -0.39
C THR A 148 0.20 -0.21 -1.39
N ASN A 149 0.61 -1.10 -2.29
CA ASN A 149 -0.32 -1.78 -3.19
C ASN A 149 -1.04 -2.96 -2.52
N LEU A 150 -0.58 -3.42 -1.35
CA LEU A 150 -1.36 -4.34 -0.51
C LEU A 150 -0.87 -4.24 0.94
N ALA A 151 -1.19 -3.13 1.59
CA ALA A 151 -0.77 -2.88 2.96
C ALA A 151 -1.72 -1.99 3.77
N PHE A 152 -1.87 -2.33 5.04
CA PHE A 152 -2.55 -1.51 6.02
C PHE A 152 -1.65 -0.36 6.49
N SER A 153 -2.27 0.82 6.59
CA SER A 153 -1.74 1.99 7.28
C SER A 153 -2.82 2.61 8.16
N HIS A 154 -2.41 3.21 9.27
CA HIS A 154 -3.31 4.07 10.03
C HIS A 154 -3.59 5.35 9.23
N VAL A 155 -4.83 5.84 9.27
CA VAL A 155 -5.28 7.04 8.53
C VAL A 155 -4.45 8.29 8.85
N SER A 156 -3.92 8.41 10.07
CA SER A 156 -3.07 9.56 10.46
C SER A 156 -1.78 9.68 9.63
N PHE A 157 -1.24 8.57 9.10
CA PHE A 157 -0.08 8.62 8.22
C PHE A 157 -0.46 9.16 6.84
N LEU A 158 -1.67 8.87 6.36
CA LEU A 158 -2.22 9.48 5.15
C LEU A 158 -2.44 10.97 5.38
N ASP A 159 -2.99 11.36 6.53
CA ASP A 159 -3.19 12.77 6.90
C ASP A 159 -1.86 13.54 6.91
N TYR A 160 -0.81 12.96 7.49
CA TYR A 160 0.52 13.58 7.47
C TYR A 160 1.08 13.64 6.05
N TYR A 161 1.05 12.53 5.31
CA TYR A 161 1.51 12.46 3.92
C TYR A 161 0.84 13.50 3.02
N SER A 162 -0.45 13.78 3.26
CA SER A 162 -1.26 14.75 2.51
C SER A 162 -1.33 16.14 3.12
N SER A 163 -0.59 16.40 4.20
CA SER A 163 -0.60 17.68 4.88
C SER A 163 0.06 18.79 4.06
N ASN A 164 -0.12 20.04 4.49
CA ASN A 164 0.57 21.21 3.95
C ASN A 164 2.00 21.38 4.51
N ASP A 165 2.55 20.35 5.16
CA ASP A 165 3.98 20.34 5.49
C ASP A 165 4.80 20.54 4.21
N THR A 166 5.84 21.37 4.30
CA THR A 166 6.64 21.75 3.14
C THR A 166 7.35 20.54 2.52
N ILE A 167 7.89 19.64 3.35
CA ILE A 167 8.56 18.43 2.87
C ILE A 167 7.51 17.51 2.22
N MET A 168 6.34 17.34 2.83
CA MET A 168 5.29 16.48 2.26
C MET A 168 4.75 17.01 0.92
N THR A 169 4.69 18.33 0.77
CA THR A 169 4.32 18.94 -0.51
C THR A 169 5.36 18.65 -1.60
N GLN A 170 6.66 18.85 -1.30
CA GLN A 170 7.75 18.53 -2.23
C GLN A 170 7.78 17.05 -2.61
N ILE A 171 7.57 16.15 -1.64
CA ILE A 171 7.51 14.71 -1.87
C ILE A 171 6.37 14.35 -2.81
N ARG A 172 5.15 14.88 -2.58
CA ARG A 172 4.01 14.61 -3.47
C ARG A 172 4.23 15.14 -4.88
N GLU A 173 4.84 16.31 -5.03
CA GLU A 173 5.22 16.88 -6.33
C GLU A 173 6.25 15.99 -7.04
N TYR A 174 7.29 15.55 -6.33
CA TYR A 174 8.29 14.63 -6.88
C TYR A 174 7.66 13.29 -7.33
N VAL A 175 6.74 12.75 -6.54
CA VAL A 175 5.96 11.55 -6.90
C VAL A 175 5.11 11.77 -8.15
N ASP A 176 4.48 12.94 -8.29
CA ASP A 176 3.68 13.30 -9.47
C ASP A 176 4.55 13.43 -10.73
N GLU A 177 5.71 14.09 -10.62
CA GLU A 177 6.66 14.29 -11.72
C GLU A 177 7.27 12.96 -12.20
N GLY A 178 7.65 12.09 -11.26
CA GLY A 178 8.22 10.78 -11.55
C GLY A 178 7.17 9.70 -11.88
N PHE A 179 5.90 9.95 -11.54
CA PHE A 179 4.79 8.99 -11.57
C PHE A 179 5.21 7.63 -10.93
N ASN A 180 5.81 7.71 -9.75
CA ASN A 180 6.41 6.58 -9.02
C ASN A 180 6.63 6.94 -7.54
N CYS A 181 6.98 5.94 -6.72
CA CYS A 181 7.56 6.12 -5.38
C CYS A 181 6.66 6.67 -4.26
N GLU A 182 5.34 6.71 -4.44
CA GLU A 182 4.40 7.05 -3.37
C GLU A 182 4.47 6.05 -2.21
N ASP A 183 4.72 4.79 -2.53
CA ASP A 183 4.89 3.71 -1.56
C ASP A 183 6.20 3.83 -0.76
N LEU A 184 7.30 4.19 -1.42
CA LEU A 184 8.57 4.51 -0.76
C LEU A 184 8.40 5.67 0.21
N ALA A 185 7.73 6.75 -0.24
CA ALA A 185 7.48 7.91 0.60
C ALA A 185 6.66 7.56 1.84
N MET A 186 5.65 6.69 1.72
CA MET A 186 4.89 6.19 2.86
C MET A 186 5.73 5.38 3.85
N ASN A 187 6.68 4.57 3.38
CA ASN A 187 7.62 3.89 4.30
C ASN A 187 8.51 4.90 5.05
N TYR A 188 8.97 5.95 4.38
CA TYR A 188 9.74 7.02 5.01
C TYR A 188 8.91 7.76 6.07
N VAL A 189 7.66 8.08 5.77
CA VAL A 189 6.73 8.71 6.71
C VAL A 189 6.55 7.85 7.96
N HIS A 190 6.31 6.54 7.80
CA HIS A 190 6.19 5.63 8.94
C HIS A 190 7.47 5.60 9.78
N GLY A 191 8.61 5.31 9.15
CA GLY A 191 9.90 5.22 9.84
C GLY A 191 10.29 6.52 10.54
N LEU A 192 10.03 7.68 9.93
CA LEU A 192 10.36 8.99 10.49
C LEU A 192 9.53 9.28 11.75
N LEU A 193 8.23 8.99 11.70
CA LEU A 193 7.31 9.37 12.77
C LEU A 193 7.35 8.40 13.95
N THR A 194 7.70 7.13 13.73
CA THR A 194 7.61 6.09 14.76
C THR A 194 8.95 5.47 15.13
N GLY A 195 9.94 5.50 14.24
CA GLY A 195 11.17 4.74 14.41
C GLY A 195 10.97 3.22 14.34
N GLU A 196 9.81 2.74 13.89
CA GLU A 196 9.50 1.32 13.73
C GLU A 196 9.59 0.90 12.26
N GLY A 197 10.10 -0.31 12.00
CA GLY A 197 10.13 -0.88 10.65
C GLY A 197 8.77 -1.38 10.18
N PRO A 198 8.60 -1.72 8.90
CA PRO A 198 7.35 -2.29 8.39
C PRO A 198 7.11 -3.71 8.95
N LEU A 199 5.89 -4.23 8.87
CA LEU A 199 5.57 -5.61 9.28
C LEU A 199 5.11 -6.42 8.07
N LEU A 200 5.93 -7.37 7.65
CA LEU A 200 5.57 -8.34 6.62
C LEU A 200 4.54 -9.33 7.18
N ILE A 201 3.44 -9.49 6.44
CA ILE A 201 2.38 -10.40 6.80
C ILE A 201 1.85 -11.19 5.60
N ASN A 202 1.70 -12.50 5.82
CA ASN A 202 1.08 -13.41 4.87
C ASN A 202 -0.17 -14.07 5.48
N GLY A 203 -1.15 -14.32 4.62
CA GLY A 203 -2.29 -15.16 4.94
C GLY A 203 -1.90 -16.63 5.09
N HIS A 204 -2.91 -17.49 5.23
CA HIS A 204 -2.71 -18.91 5.04
C HIS A 204 -2.34 -19.18 3.58
N GLU A 205 -3.08 -18.54 2.68
CA GLU A 205 -2.76 -18.49 1.27
C GLU A 205 -1.83 -17.32 0.98
N LYS A 206 -0.97 -17.51 -0.04
CA LYS A 206 -0.14 -16.41 -0.53
C LYS A 206 -1.05 -15.41 -1.21
N TYR A 207 -0.81 -14.11 -0.95
CA TYR A 207 -1.49 -13.05 -1.69
C TYR A 207 -1.36 -13.24 -3.20
N VAL A 208 -2.35 -12.76 -3.94
CA VAL A 208 -2.33 -12.78 -5.41
C VAL A 208 -1.89 -11.42 -5.90
N ASN A 209 -0.99 -11.40 -6.88
CA ASN A 209 -0.59 -10.20 -7.61
C ASN A 209 -0.60 -10.56 -9.10
N PHE A 210 -1.66 -10.13 -9.79
CA PHE A 210 -1.78 -10.25 -11.23
C PHE A 210 -0.81 -9.28 -11.86
N VAL A 211 0.36 -9.77 -12.27
CA VAL A 211 1.29 -8.93 -13.03
C VAL A 211 0.66 -8.64 -14.40
N PRO A 212 0.19 -7.40 -14.66
CA PRO A 212 -0.55 -7.10 -15.86
C PRO A 212 0.39 -7.06 -17.06
N LYS A 213 -0.10 -7.34 -18.27
CA LYS A 213 0.74 -7.36 -19.50
C LYS A 213 1.45 -6.04 -19.77
N VAL A 214 0.87 -4.92 -19.30
CA VAL A 214 1.44 -3.58 -19.36
C VAL A 214 1.21 -2.92 -18.00
N GLY A 215 2.30 -2.47 -17.37
CA GLY A 215 2.27 -1.79 -16.09
C GLY A 215 3.44 -0.82 -15.93
N ILE A 216 3.31 0.11 -14.99
CA ILE A 216 4.34 1.12 -14.69
C ILE A 216 5.67 0.43 -14.33
N SER A 217 5.59 -0.68 -13.59
CA SER A 217 6.71 -1.51 -13.17
C SER A 217 7.48 -2.20 -14.30
N MET A 218 6.88 -2.30 -15.50
CA MET A 218 7.51 -2.89 -16.68
C MET A 218 8.27 -1.87 -17.53
N LYS A 219 8.16 -0.57 -17.24
CA LYS A 219 8.89 0.47 -17.99
C LYS A 219 10.40 0.34 -17.74
N LYS A 220 11.20 0.53 -18.78
CA LYS A 220 12.67 0.59 -18.66
C LYS A 220 13.05 1.72 -17.71
N GLY A 221 13.96 1.46 -16.76
CA GLY A 221 14.39 2.45 -15.78
C GLY A 221 13.54 2.50 -14.50
N HIS A 222 12.50 1.68 -14.35
CA HIS A 222 11.61 1.75 -13.18
C HIS A 222 12.33 1.49 -11.84
N MET A 223 13.23 0.50 -11.80
CA MET A 223 13.99 0.15 -10.59
C MET A 223 15.05 1.20 -10.26
N GLU A 224 15.67 1.77 -11.29
CA GLU A 224 16.64 2.86 -11.19
C GLU A 224 15.96 4.12 -10.67
N ALA A 225 14.78 4.47 -11.19
CA ALA A 225 13.97 5.58 -10.70
C ALA A 225 13.60 5.38 -9.22
N ARG A 226 13.20 4.17 -8.81
CA ARG A 226 12.95 3.88 -7.39
C ARG A 226 14.19 3.99 -6.52
N SER A 227 15.35 3.61 -7.03
CA SER A 227 16.61 3.82 -6.32
C SER A 227 16.93 5.31 -6.18
N ALA A 228 16.68 6.13 -7.21
CA ALA A 228 16.81 7.58 -7.12
C ALA A 228 15.88 8.16 -6.04
N CYS A 229 14.61 7.76 -6.02
CA CYS A 229 13.65 8.19 -5.00
C CYS A 229 14.16 7.96 -3.57
N LEU A 230 14.78 6.81 -3.27
CA LEU A 230 15.33 6.55 -1.93
C LEU A 230 16.38 7.59 -1.53
N ASN A 231 17.28 7.93 -2.44
CA ASN A 231 18.38 8.83 -2.14
C ASN A 231 17.87 10.29 -2.08
N ASP A 232 17.01 10.68 -3.01
CA ASP A 232 16.43 12.02 -3.05
C ASP A 232 15.51 12.27 -1.84
N PHE A 233 14.72 11.27 -1.43
CA PHE A 233 13.94 11.36 -0.20
C PHE A 233 14.83 11.48 1.03
N SER A 234 15.94 10.73 1.09
CA SER A 234 16.87 10.86 2.22
C SER A 234 17.45 12.27 2.34
N GLU A 235 17.68 12.95 1.21
CA GLU A 235 18.07 14.37 1.18
C GLU A 235 16.92 15.29 1.63
N MET A 236 15.71 15.12 1.08
CA MET A 236 14.54 15.95 1.42
C MET A 236 14.12 15.84 2.89
N PHE A 237 14.14 14.63 3.46
CA PHE A 237 13.84 14.38 4.86
C PHE A 237 15.02 14.72 5.79
N GLY A 238 16.24 14.88 5.25
CA GLY A 238 17.46 15.11 6.03
C GLY A 238 17.99 13.88 6.79
N CYS A 239 17.40 12.71 6.57
CA CYS A 239 17.81 11.44 7.15
C CYS A 239 17.28 10.25 6.33
N HIS A 240 17.81 9.05 6.57
CA HIS A 240 17.28 7.80 6.05
C HIS A 240 16.51 7.04 7.15
N PRO A 241 15.17 7.18 7.24
CA PRO A 241 14.40 6.69 8.38
C PRO A 241 13.91 5.24 8.23
N LEU A 242 14.31 4.52 7.17
CA LEU A 242 13.92 3.12 7.01
C LEU A 242 14.61 2.25 8.06
N VAL A 243 13.86 1.29 8.61
CA VAL A 243 14.33 0.39 9.67
C VAL A 243 14.24 -1.05 9.17
N ASP A 244 15.34 -1.78 9.31
CA ASP A 244 15.45 -3.19 8.92
C ASP A 244 14.67 -4.10 9.87
N GLU A 245 13.99 -5.07 9.29
CA GLU A 245 13.16 -6.07 9.95
C GLU A 245 13.48 -7.45 9.37
N SER A 246 13.58 -8.46 10.24
CA SER A 246 13.85 -9.85 9.84
C SER A 246 12.69 -10.80 10.17
N GLY A 247 11.72 -10.33 10.96
CA GLY A 247 10.55 -11.10 11.36
C GLY A 247 9.38 -10.89 10.41
N TYR A 248 8.51 -11.89 10.27
CA TYR A 248 7.23 -11.76 9.58
C TYR A 248 6.16 -12.55 10.34
N ILE A 249 4.89 -12.19 10.12
CA ILE A 249 3.75 -12.91 10.66
C ILE A 249 3.06 -13.69 9.54
N GLN A 250 2.69 -14.93 9.81
CA GLN A 250 1.91 -15.74 8.89
C GLN A 250 0.77 -16.43 9.64
N ARG A 251 -0.39 -16.52 8.98
CA ARG A 251 -1.51 -17.27 9.55
C ARG A 251 -1.15 -18.74 9.70
N GLY A 252 -1.20 -19.23 10.93
CA GLY A 252 -0.95 -20.63 11.25
C GLY A 252 -2.07 -21.57 10.82
N VAL A 253 -1.96 -22.84 11.23
CA VAL A 253 -2.96 -23.88 10.96
C VAL A 253 -4.26 -23.56 11.71
N LEU A 254 -5.38 -23.52 11.00
CA LEU A 254 -6.71 -23.70 11.60
C LEU A 254 -6.85 -25.17 11.96
N VAL A 255 -6.51 -25.53 13.20
CA VAL A 255 -6.90 -26.84 13.73
C VAL A 255 -8.40 -26.73 14.02
N MET A 256 -9.23 -27.18 13.07
CA MET A 256 -10.67 -27.37 13.30
C MET A 256 -10.91 -28.48 14.32
#